data_AF-A0A4Q3KID0-F1
#
_entry.id   AF-A0A4Q3KID0-F1
#
_cell.length_a   1.000
_cell.length_b   1.000
_cell.length_c   1.000
_cell.angle_alpha   90.00
_cell.angle_beta   90.00
_cell.angle_gamma   90.00
#
_symmetry.space_group_name_H-M   'P 1'
#
loop_
_entity.id
_entity.type
_entity.pdbx_description
1 polymer ?
#
loop_
_entity_poly.entity_id
_entity_poly.type
_entity_poly.pdbx_seq_one_letter_code
_entity_poly.pdbx_strand_id
1 'polypeptide(L)' 'MCPAFDRKDVKEGIVHIGVGGFHRAHLAVYIDSLMGQHNVHNWAICGVGLQPGDAGMRDALTSQDCMYTVVE' A
#
# COMPACT_ATOMS: atom_id res chain seq x y z
N MET A 1 3.14 13.79 -1.15
CA MET A 1 4.43 13.69 -0.41
C MET A 1 5.05 12.32 -0.73
N CYS A 2 6.36 12.18 -0.66
CA CYS A 2 7.02 10.86 -0.80
C CYS A 2 7.16 10.19 0.58
N PRO A 3 7.20 8.85 0.67
CA PRO A 3 7.40 8.14 1.93
C PRO A 3 8.67 8.60 2.66
N ALA A 4 8.61 8.67 4.00
CA ALA A 4 9.72 9.12 4.85
C ALA A 4 10.69 8.00 5.27
N PHE A 5 10.57 6.81 4.67
CA PHE A 5 11.37 5.61 4.95
C PHE A 5 11.88 4.97 3.65
N ASP A 6 12.98 4.21 3.72
CA ASP A 6 13.45 3.44 2.57
C ASP A 6 12.53 2.24 2.33
N ARG A 7 11.94 2.19 1.15
CA ARG A 7 11.03 1.12 0.73
C ARG A 7 11.73 -0.22 0.51
N LYS A 8 13.06 -0.25 0.43
CA LYS A 8 13.83 -1.50 0.32
C LYS A 8 13.88 -2.29 1.63
N ASP A 9 13.66 -1.62 2.76
CA ASP A 9 13.76 -2.22 4.10
C ASP A 9 12.39 -2.65 4.66
N VAL A 10 11.31 -2.48 3.89
CA VAL A 10 9.97 -2.86 4.33
C VAL A 10 9.67 -4.33 4.10
N LYS A 11 8.90 -4.90 5.03
CA LYS A 11 8.43 -6.28 5.01
C LYS A 11 6.94 -6.32 5.27
N GLU A 12 6.25 -7.18 4.54
CA GLU A 12 4.82 -7.36 4.68
C GLU A 12 4.46 -7.93 6.05
N GLY A 13 3.54 -7.27 6.73
CA GLY A 13 2.91 -7.72 7.98
C GLY A 13 1.39 -7.83 7.89
N ILE A 14 0.80 -7.33 6.80
CA ILE A 14 -0.65 -7.28 6.58
C ILE A 14 -0.96 -7.87 5.20
N VAL A 15 -1.94 -8.77 5.14
CA VAL A 15 -2.59 -9.17 3.89
C VAL A 15 -3.93 -8.46 3.80
N HIS A 16 -4.15 -7.70 2.72
CA HIS A 16 -5.40 -6.98 2.49
C HIS A 16 -6.16 -7.54 1.29
N ILE A 17 -7.33 -8.11 1.52
CA ILE A 17 -8.19 -8.67 0.48
C ILE A 17 -9.10 -7.57 -0.04
N GLY A 18 -9.00 -7.27 -1.34
CA GLY A 18 -9.78 -6.23 -2.02
C GLY A 18 -9.10 -4.86 -2.00
N VAL A 19 -8.27 -4.58 -3.00
CA VAL A 19 -7.48 -3.33 -3.10
C VAL A 19 -8.32 -2.19 -3.69
N GLY A 20 -9.36 -1.78 -2.97
CA GLY A 20 -10.28 -0.71 -3.36
C GLY A 20 -9.81 0.71 -3.02
N GLY A 21 -10.59 1.71 -3.41
CA GLY A 21 -10.32 3.12 -3.11
C GLY A 21 -10.28 3.41 -1.60
N PHE A 22 -11.21 2.85 -0.83
CA PHE A 22 -11.28 3.04 0.63
C PHE A 22 -10.02 2.52 1.34
N HIS A 23 -9.55 1.32 0.98
CA HIS A 23 -8.32 0.77 1.52
C HIS A 23 -7.13 1.71 1.30
N ARG A 24 -6.96 2.17 0.05
CA ARG A 24 -5.86 3.04 -0.37
C ARG A 24 -5.93 4.43 0.26
N ALA A 25 -7.12 4.98 0.46
CA ALA A 25 -7.30 6.30 1.07
C ALA A 25 -7.32 6.28 2.61
N HIS A 26 -7.45 5.11 3.23
CA HIS A 26 -7.62 5.00 4.69
C HIS A 26 -6.52 4.16 5.34
N LEU A 27 -6.62 2.82 5.32
CA LEU A 27 -5.67 1.95 6.03
C LEU A 27 -4.23 2.17 5.55
N ALA A 28 -4.04 2.23 4.23
CA ALA A 28 -2.70 2.39 3.67
C ALA A 28 -2.05 3.73 4.03
N VAL A 29 -2.83 4.81 4.15
CA VAL A 29 -2.35 6.13 4.60
C VAL A 29 -1.88 6.08 6.05
N TYR A 30 -2.63 5.43 6.94
CA TYR A 30 -2.22 5.26 8.33
C TYR A 30 -0.98 4.37 8.48
N ILE A 31 -0.87 3.32 7.67
CA ILE A 31 0.32 2.45 7.68
C ILE A 31 1.55 3.19 7.15
N ASP A 32 1.45 3.96 6.07
CA ASP A 32 2.56 4.80 5.58
C ASP A 32 3.02 5.81 6.66
N SER A 33 2.05 6.47 7.31
CA SER A 33 2.32 7.40 8.41
C SER A 33 2.99 6.71 9.61
N LEU A 34 2.49 5.54 10.02
CA LEU A 34 3.05 4.74 11.11
C LEU A 34 4.52 4.38 10.83
N MET A 35 4.80 3.85 9.64
CA MET A 35 6.15 3.44 9.25
C MET A 35 7.10 4.64 9.20
N GLY A 36 6.66 5.78 8.66
CA GLY A 36 7.47 6.99 8.58
C GLY A 36 7.73 7.67 9.92
N GLN A 37 6.73 7.73 10.81
CA GLN A 37 6.86 8.42 12.10
C GLN A 37 7.61 7.59 13.14
N HIS A 38 7.47 6.27 13.11
CA HIS A 38 8.02 5.39 14.14
C HIS A 38 9.19 4.53 13.66
N ASN A 39 9.59 4.65 12.40
CA ASN A 39 10.67 3.87 11.79
C ASN A 39 10.49 2.35 11.98
N VAL A 40 9.24 1.88 11.88
CA VAL A 40 8.87 0.45 11.93
C VAL A 40 8.55 -0.01 10.52
N HIS A 41 9.18 -1.09 10.04
CA HIS A 41 9.14 -1.44 8.61
C HIS A 41 8.46 -2.78 8.33
N ASN A 42 7.99 -3.50 9.35
CA ASN A 42 7.39 -4.83 9.26
C ASN A 42 5.86 -4.85 9.15
N TRP A 43 5.27 -3.71 8.74
CA TRP A 43 3.82 -3.51 8.63
C TRP A 43 3.35 -3.25 7.21
N ALA A 44 4.19 -3.48 6.20
CA ALA A 44 3.80 -3.26 4.81
C ALA A 44 2.62 -4.17 4.42
N ILE A 45 1.91 -3.75 3.36
CA ILE A 45 0.64 -4.34 2.96
C ILE A 45 0.86 -5.16 1.68
N CYS A 46 0.55 -6.45 1.74
CA CYS A 46 0.36 -7.30 0.56
C CYS A 46 -1.11 -7.20 0.11
N GLY A 47 -1.35 -6.55 -1.02
CA GLY A 47 -2.68 -6.47 -1.62
C GLY A 47 -3.05 -7.77 -2.37
N VAL A 48 -4.24 -8.30 -2.12
CA VAL A 48 -4.75 -9.52 -2.76
C VAL A 48 -6.09 -9.23 -3.44
N GLY A 49 -6.15 -9.50 -4.74
CA GLY A 49 -7.39 -9.55 -5.51
C GLY A 49 -7.86 -11.00 -5.67
N LEU A 50 -9.15 -11.24 -5.52
CA LEU A 50 -9.76 -12.57 -5.65
C LEU A 50 -10.60 -12.72 -6.92
N GLN A 51 -11.04 -11.60 -7.49
CA GLN A 51 -11.95 -11.57 -8.63
C GLN A 51 -11.23 -11.09 -9.89
N PRO A 52 -11.70 -11.48 -11.10
CA PRO A 52 -11.14 -10.97 -12.36
C PRO A 52 -11.13 -9.44 -12.45
N GLY A 53 -12.12 -8.77 -11.84
CA GLY A 53 -12.21 -7.31 -11.80
C GLY A 53 -11.07 -6.62 -11.04
N ASP A 54 -10.37 -7.33 -10.16
CA ASP A 54 -9.23 -6.78 -9.41
C ASP A 54 -7.98 -6.61 -10.29
N ALA A 55 -7.95 -7.27 -11.46
CA ALA A 55 -6.78 -7.32 -12.33
C ALA A 55 -6.31 -5.94 -12.78
N GLY A 56 -7.24 -5.08 -13.21
CA GLY A 56 -6.88 -3.74 -13.69
C GLY A 56 -6.21 -2.88 -12.62
N MET A 57 -6.65 -2.99 -11.37
CA MET A 57 -6.03 -2.24 -10.26
C MET A 57 -4.67 -2.80 -9.89
N ARG A 58 -4.52 -4.14 -9.84
CA ARG A 58 -3.21 -4.76 -9.63
C ARG A 58 -2.22 -4.31 -10.70
N ASP A 59 -2.59 -4.39 -11.97
CA ASP A 59 -1.68 -4.08 -13.07
C ASP A 59 -1.30 -2.58 -13.07
N ALA A 60 -2.26 -1.70 -12.76
CA ALA A 60 -2.01 -0.27 -12.57
C ALA A 60 -1.04 0.01 -11.41
N LEU A 61 -1.16 -0.69 -10.28
CA LEU A 61 -0.24 -0.52 -9.14
C LEU A 61 1.14 -1.13 -9.42
N THR A 62 1.20 -2.35 -9.95
CA THR A 62 2.47 -3.04 -10.27
C THR A 62 3.33 -2.24 -11.24
N SER A 63 2.73 -1.61 -12.25
CA SER A 63 3.47 -0.76 -13.21
C SER A 63 4.07 0.51 -12.59
N GLN A 64 3.70 0.84 -11.35
CA GLN A 64 4.17 2.00 -10.59
C GLN A 64 4.95 1.58 -9.34
N ASP A 65 5.51 0.38 -9.31
CA ASP A 65 6.15 -0.20 -8.12
C ASP A 65 5.22 -0.16 -6.89
N CYS A 66 3.92 -0.38 -7.08
CA CYS A 66 2.86 -0.27 -6.07
C CYS A 66 2.69 1.12 -5.44
N MET A 67 3.23 2.18 -6.05
CA MET A 67 3.01 3.56 -5.63
C MET A 67 1.72 4.14 -6.21
N TYR A 68 1.12 5.07 -5.48
CA TYR A 68 0.00 5.88 -5.94
C TYR A 68 -0.06 7.17 -5.11
N THR A 69 -0.88 8.13 -5.56
CA THR A 69 -1.11 9.39 -4.85
C THR A 69 -2.50 9.41 -4.23
N VAL A 70 -2.60 9.88 -2.99
CA VAL A 70 -3.86 10.24 -2.34
C VAL A 70 -3.96 11.76 -2.34
N VAL A 71 -5.14 12.28 -2.68
CA VAL A 71 -5.47 13.70 -2.62
C VAL A 71 -6.56 13.87 -1.58
N GLU A 72 -6.35 14.82 -0.66
CA GLU A 72 -7.30 15.23 0.37
C GLU A 72 -8.15 16.42 -0.08
#